data_AF-A0A395LJY2-F1
#
_entry.id   AF-A0A395LJY2-F1
#
_cell.length_a   1.000
_cell.length_b   1.000
_cell.length_c   1.000
_cell.angle_alpha   90.00
_cell.angle_beta   90.00
_cell.angle_gamma   90.00
#
_symmetry.space_group_name_H-M   'P 1'
#
loop_
_entity.id
_entity.type
_entity.pdbx_description
1 polymer ?
#
loop_
_entity_poly.entity_id
_entity_poly.type
_entity_poly.pdbx_seq_one_letter_code
_entity_poly.pdbx_strand_id
1 'polypeptide(L)'
;MTAASASAQTSMGFIAAPSTLAEVEAALIDCQVLWWRSPGGTHWPFAGDAPWHLMQRSVVAGDYGGEGVDGVAVERAPRTALDAAEVSERDRVTAWLDLLEDPLDRQVVWMATARLQKGEACVPWSKIRRWAKSERTPRALEHRYLRGLALILCQLNGWPVNRARAIALKGIDRARD
;
A
#
# COMPACT_ATOMS: atom_id res chain seq x y z
N MET A 1 -39.41 11.77 -7.59
CA MET A 1 -38.25 11.51 -6.70
C MET A 1 -37.24 10.73 -7.52
N THR A 2 -36.28 11.44 -8.11
CA THR A 2 -35.34 10.91 -9.10
C THR A 2 -34.01 10.68 -8.39
N ALA A 3 -33.63 9.41 -8.21
CA ALA A 3 -32.34 9.04 -7.65
C ALA A 3 -31.27 9.21 -8.73
N ALA A 4 -30.42 10.23 -8.57
CA ALA A 4 -29.22 10.39 -9.38
C ALA A 4 -28.19 9.33 -8.96
N SER A 5 -27.96 8.35 -9.83
CA SER A 5 -26.82 7.44 -9.73
C SER A 5 -25.56 8.21 -10.13
N ALA A 6 -24.68 8.46 -9.16
CA ALA A 6 -23.36 9.01 -9.41
C ALA A 6 -22.46 7.90 -9.97
N SER A 7 -22.35 7.83 -11.29
CA SER A 7 -21.34 7.04 -11.98
C SER A 7 -19.96 7.61 -11.67
N ALA A 8 -19.15 6.88 -10.92
CA ALA A 8 -17.73 7.16 -10.76
C ALA A 8 -17.03 7.01 -12.13
N GLN A 9 -16.68 8.14 -12.72
CA GLN A 9 -15.84 8.19 -13.91
C GLN A 9 -14.40 7.89 -13.48
N THR A 10 -13.99 6.63 -13.62
CA THR A 10 -12.56 6.25 -13.58
C THR A 10 -11.92 6.70 -14.88
N SER A 11 -11.53 7.97 -14.91
CA SER A 11 -10.68 8.54 -15.95
C SER A 11 -9.26 7.96 -15.78
N MET A 12 -8.99 6.79 -16.37
CA MET A 12 -7.64 6.27 -16.57
C MET A 12 -6.93 7.09 -17.65
N GLY A 13 -6.76 8.39 -17.40
CA GLY A 13 -5.84 9.23 -18.13
C GLY A 13 -4.42 8.84 -17.76
N PHE A 14 -3.51 8.83 -18.72
CA PHE A 14 -2.06 8.77 -18.51
C PHE A 14 -1.68 9.68 -17.32
N ILE A 15 -1.41 9.09 -16.15
CA ILE A 15 -1.13 9.88 -14.96
C ILE A 15 0.28 10.42 -15.13
N ALA A 16 0.39 11.74 -15.28
CA ALA A 16 1.66 12.47 -15.20
C ALA A 16 2.42 12.03 -13.94
N ALA A 17 3.76 12.04 -13.97
CA ALA A 17 4.54 11.66 -12.79
C ALA A 17 4.04 12.42 -11.54
N PRO A 18 3.84 11.73 -10.40
CA PRO A 18 3.29 12.36 -9.22
C PRO A 18 4.19 13.54 -8.81
N SER A 19 3.57 14.65 -8.46
CA SER A 19 4.24 15.92 -8.14
C SER A 19 4.31 16.18 -6.63
N THR A 20 3.51 15.47 -5.84
CA THR A 20 3.42 15.61 -4.38
C THR A 20 3.55 14.27 -3.65
N LEU A 21 3.88 14.32 -2.34
CA LEU A 21 3.90 13.12 -1.49
C LEU A 21 2.53 12.44 -1.40
N ALA A 22 1.46 13.25 -1.32
CA ALA A 22 0.10 12.76 -1.21
C ALA A 22 -0.32 11.99 -2.47
N GLU A 23 0.10 12.43 -3.66
CA GLU A 23 -0.14 11.70 -4.91
C GLU A 23 0.60 10.36 -4.95
N VAL A 24 1.84 10.29 -4.46
CA VAL A 24 2.58 9.02 -4.36
C VAL A 24 1.89 8.08 -3.36
N GLU A 25 1.50 8.59 -2.19
CA GLU A 25 0.81 7.82 -1.16
C GLU A 25 -0.55 7.32 -1.66
N ALA A 26 -1.36 8.18 -2.29
CA ALA A 26 -2.65 7.82 -2.86
C ALA A 26 -2.52 6.74 -3.94
N ALA A 27 -1.56 6.87 -4.86
CA ALA A 27 -1.32 5.85 -5.88
C ALA A 27 -0.91 4.50 -5.25
N LEU A 28 -0.07 4.51 -4.21
CA LEU A 28 0.29 3.28 -3.48
C LEU A 28 -0.91 2.70 -2.71
N ILE A 29 -1.78 3.52 -2.15
CA ILE A 29 -3.04 3.10 -1.49
C ILE A 29 -3.98 2.44 -2.51
N ASP A 30 -4.19 3.06 -3.67
CA ASP A 30 -5.04 2.50 -4.73
C ASP A 30 -4.47 1.19 -5.28
N CYS A 31 -3.15 1.10 -5.38
CA CYS A 31 -2.45 -0.13 -5.76
C CYS A 31 -2.77 -1.31 -4.82
N GLN A 32 -3.00 -1.07 -3.52
CA GLN A 32 -3.39 -2.12 -2.57
C GLN A 32 -4.75 -2.75 -2.94
N VAL A 33 -5.68 -1.97 -3.50
CA VAL A 33 -6.98 -2.47 -3.97
C VAL A 33 -6.78 -3.45 -5.13
N LEU A 34 -5.89 -3.12 -6.06
CA LEU A 34 -5.56 -3.98 -7.21
C LEU A 34 -4.89 -5.28 -6.74
N TRP A 35 -3.95 -5.20 -5.81
CA TRP A 35 -3.33 -6.37 -5.19
C TRP A 35 -4.33 -7.26 -4.45
N TRP A 36 -5.32 -6.67 -3.78
CA TRP A 36 -6.36 -7.42 -3.08
C TRP A 36 -7.28 -8.22 -4.02
N ARG A 37 -7.51 -7.69 -5.23
CA ARG A 37 -8.27 -8.34 -6.32
C ARG A 37 -7.44 -9.33 -7.12
N SER A 38 -6.11 -9.20 -7.10
CA SER A 38 -5.20 -10.04 -7.89
C SER A 38 -5.28 -11.50 -7.44
N PRO A 39 -5.41 -12.46 -8.38
CA PRO A 39 -5.17 -13.87 -8.06
C PRO A 39 -3.68 -13.98 -7.68
N GLY A 40 -3.37 -14.52 -6.50
CA GLY A 40 -2.01 -14.53 -5.94
C GLY A 40 -0.97 -14.98 -6.97
N GLY A 41 -0.12 -14.06 -7.40
CA GLY A 41 0.91 -14.25 -8.42
C GLY A 41 2.32 -14.19 -7.83
N THR A 42 3.31 -14.62 -8.63
CA THR A 42 4.73 -14.79 -8.27
C THR A 42 5.52 -13.49 -8.05
N HIS A 43 4.92 -12.31 -8.25
CA HIS A 43 5.64 -11.03 -8.24
C HIS A 43 5.30 -10.14 -7.04
N TRP A 44 5.09 -10.75 -5.87
CA TRP A 44 4.88 -9.99 -4.64
C TRP A 44 6.21 -9.37 -4.16
N PRO A 45 6.27 -8.05 -3.87
CA PRO A 45 7.52 -7.35 -3.55
C PRO A 45 8.22 -7.82 -2.26
N PHE A 46 7.58 -8.69 -1.46
CA PHE A 46 8.13 -9.23 -0.21
C PHE A 46 8.11 -10.77 -0.15
N ALA A 47 7.77 -11.44 -1.25
CA ALA A 47 7.76 -12.90 -1.28
C ALA A 47 9.11 -13.39 -1.79
N GLY A 48 10.03 -13.64 -0.87
CA GLY A 48 11.04 -14.68 -1.09
C GLY A 48 10.35 -16.03 -0.87
N ASP A 49 10.00 -16.73 -1.94
CA ASP A 49 9.64 -18.16 -2.00
C ASP A 49 8.54 -18.74 -1.09
N ALA A 50 7.76 -17.94 -0.35
CA ALA A 50 6.58 -18.48 0.34
C ALA A 50 5.40 -18.60 -0.64
N PRO A 51 4.69 -19.74 -0.69
CA PRO A 51 3.63 -19.98 -1.65
C PRO A 51 2.36 -19.24 -1.23
N TRP A 52 2.34 -17.92 -1.43
CA TRP A 52 1.15 -17.10 -1.22
C TRP A 52 0.01 -17.49 -2.18
N HIS A 53 0.34 -18.14 -3.30
CA HIS A 53 -0.61 -18.81 -4.19
C HIS A 53 -1.33 -20.00 -3.51
N LEU A 54 -0.78 -20.56 -2.41
CA LEU A 54 -1.41 -21.57 -1.56
C LEU A 54 -2.15 -20.98 -0.37
N MET A 55 -1.97 -19.70 -0.04
CA MET A 55 -2.91 -18.97 0.83
C MET A 55 -4.19 -18.62 0.06
N GLN A 56 -4.80 -19.64 -0.55
CA GLN A 56 -6.22 -19.62 -0.85
C GLN A 56 -6.94 -19.88 0.46
N ARG A 57 -7.87 -19.00 0.80
CA ARG A 57 -8.75 -19.17 1.94
C ARG A 57 -9.63 -20.38 1.64
N SER A 58 -9.21 -21.57 2.06
CA SER A 58 -10.14 -22.69 2.10
C SER A 58 -11.18 -22.32 3.16
N VAL A 59 -12.45 -22.35 2.78
CA VAL A 59 -13.57 -22.14 3.72
C VAL A 59 -13.63 -23.26 4.77
N VAL A 60 -12.81 -24.32 4.60
CA VAL A 60 -12.87 -25.57 5.36
C VAL A 60 -11.78 -25.68 6.43
N ALA A 61 -10.59 -25.10 6.24
CA ALA A 61 -9.48 -25.20 7.19
C ALA A 61 -9.34 -23.90 7.98
N GLY A 62 -10.02 -23.83 9.12
CA GLY A 62 -10.03 -22.71 10.07
C GLY A 62 -8.71 -22.45 10.80
N ASP A 63 -7.59 -22.40 10.10
CA ASP A 63 -6.27 -22.14 10.69
C ASP A 63 -5.76 -20.75 10.32
N TYR A 64 -6.15 -19.77 11.15
CA TYR A 64 -5.25 -18.81 11.78
C TYR A 64 -6.06 -18.03 12.83
N GLY A 65 -5.98 -18.48 14.10
CA GLY A 65 -6.15 -17.69 15.32
C GLY A 65 -7.53 -17.07 15.56
N GLY A 66 -8.31 -17.72 16.43
CA GLY A 66 -9.67 -17.37 16.81
C GLY A 66 -9.89 -15.93 17.30
N GLU A 67 -10.96 -15.34 16.77
CA GLU A 67 -12.13 -14.93 17.54
C GLU A 67 -13.30 -14.81 16.56
N GLY A 68 -14.38 -15.53 16.85
CA GLY A 68 -15.54 -15.64 15.97
C GLY A 68 -16.48 -16.73 16.43
N VAL A 69 -16.88 -16.67 17.70
CA VAL A 69 -18.17 -17.21 18.12
C VAL A 69 -19.22 -16.47 17.27
N ASP A 70 -20.18 -17.23 16.75
CA ASP A 70 -21.35 -16.78 15.96
C ASP A 70 -21.10 -16.32 14.52
N GLY A 71 -21.10 -17.29 13.60
CA GLY A 71 -22.16 -17.37 12.59
C GLY A 71 -22.27 -16.30 11.50
N VAL A 72 -21.35 -15.34 11.37
CA VAL A 72 -21.39 -14.38 10.27
C VAL A 72 -20.49 -14.85 9.14
N ALA A 73 -21.06 -15.62 8.22
CA ALA A 73 -20.50 -15.77 6.87
C ALA A 73 -20.47 -14.37 6.24
N VAL A 74 -19.32 -13.70 6.30
CA VAL A 74 -19.10 -12.49 5.51
C VAL A 74 -19.04 -12.95 4.07
N GLU A 75 -20.17 -12.82 3.39
CA GLU A 75 -20.34 -13.05 1.96
C GLU A 75 -19.34 -12.14 1.22
N ARG A 76 -18.15 -12.68 0.99
CA ARG A 76 -17.05 -11.89 0.44
C ARG A 76 -17.32 -11.80 -1.05
N ALA A 77 -17.72 -10.62 -1.51
CA ALA A 77 -17.98 -10.34 -2.91
C ALA A 77 -16.89 -10.98 -3.80
N PRO A 78 -17.25 -11.66 -4.90
CA PRO A 78 -16.28 -12.28 -5.79
C PRO A 78 -15.26 -11.24 -6.24
N ARG A 79 -13.96 -11.61 -6.16
CA ARG A 79 -12.89 -10.74 -6.64
C ARG A 79 -13.10 -10.51 -8.14
N THR A 80 -13.54 -9.33 -8.52
CA THR A 80 -13.59 -8.93 -9.93
C THR A 80 -12.19 -9.07 -10.51
N ALA A 81 -12.06 -9.90 -11.55
CA ALA A 81 -10.80 -10.08 -12.26
C ALA A 81 -10.23 -8.72 -12.68
N LEU A 82 -8.90 -8.58 -12.62
CA LEU A 82 -8.25 -7.40 -13.14
C LEU A 82 -8.22 -7.46 -14.67
N ASP A 83 -8.46 -6.34 -15.33
CA ASP A 83 -8.14 -6.20 -16.73
C ASP A 83 -6.63 -5.98 -16.95
N ALA A 84 -6.19 -5.98 -18.21
CA ALA A 84 -4.77 -5.82 -18.55
C ALA A 84 -4.20 -4.44 -18.15
N ALA A 85 -5.02 -3.40 -18.17
CA ALA A 85 -4.60 -2.05 -17.79
C ALA A 85 -4.44 -1.94 -16.27
N GLU A 86 -5.35 -2.53 -15.51
CA GLU A 86 -5.28 -2.63 -14.05
C GLU A 86 -4.06 -3.46 -13.61
N VAL A 87 -3.75 -4.56 -14.29
CA VAL A 87 -2.52 -5.34 -14.04
C VAL A 87 -1.27 -4.50 -14.32
N SER A 88 -1.23 -3.82 -15.47
CA SER A 88 -0.10 -2.96 -15.82
C SER A 88 0.08 -1.82 -14.82
N GLU A 89 -1.01 -1.22 -14.33
CA GLU A 89 -0.98 -0.15 -13.36
C GLU A 89 -0.49 -0.64 -11.99
N ARG A 90 -1.02 -1.78 -11.53
CA ARG A 90 -0.56 -2.45 -10.32
C ARG A 90 0.95 -2.67 -10.36
N ASP A 91 1.45 -3.27 -11.45
CA ASP A 91 2.86 -3.63 -11.58
C ASP A 91 3.74 -2.38 -11.68
N ARG A 92 3.31 -1.37 -12.44
CA ARG A 92 3.99 -0.07 -12.58
C ARG A 92 4.16 0.64 -11.24
N VAL A 93 3.09 0.75 -10.45
CA VAL A 93 3.13 1.43 -9.14
C VAL A 93 3.89 0.60 -8.12
N THR A 94 3.78 -0.73 -8.16
CA THR A 94 4.53 -1.62 -7.27
C THR A 94 6.04 -1.50 -7.50
N ALA A 95 6.49 -1.38 -8.76
CA ALA A 95 7.88 -1.20 -9.12
C ALA A 95 8.51 0.08 -8.53
N TRP A 96 7.71 1.06 -8.09
CA TRP A 96 8.24 2.24 -7.39
C TRP A 96 8.93 1.88 -6.07
N LEU A 97 8.54 0.77 -5.43
CA LEU A 97 9.18 0.29 -4.21
C LEU A 97 10.63 -0.13 -4.47
N ASP A 98 10.98 -0.56 -5.69
CA ASP A 98 12.34 -0.94 -6.04
C ASP A 98 13.30 0.25 -6.10
N LEU A 99 12.76 1.48 -6.17
CA LEU A 99 13.53 2.73 -6.06
C LEU A 99 14.08 2.97 -4.65
N LEU A 100 13.58 2.24 -3.65
CA LEU A 100 14.06 2.31 -2.28
C LEU A 100 15.16 1.27 -2.07
N GLU A 101 16.38 1.69 -1.74
CA GLU A 101 17.49 0.74 -1.56
C GLU A 101 17.34 -0.14 -0.32
N ASP A 102 16.80 0.42 0.78
CA ASP A 102 16.65 -0.30 2.04
C ASP A 102 15.37 -1.17 2.05
N PRO A 103 15.47 -2.50 2.20
CA PRO A 103 14.32 -3.39 2.27
C PRO A 103 13.32 -3.03 3.38
N LEU A 104 13.81 -2.48 4.50
CA LEU A 104 12.94 -2.02 5.59
C LEU A 104 12.10 -0.81 5.16
N ASP A 105 12.64 0.10 4.35
CA ASP A 105 11.88 1.25 3.81
C ASP A 105 10.76 0.76 2.90
N ARG A 106 11.05 -0.19 2.00
CA ARG A 106 10.04 -0.84 1.15
C ARG A 106 8.92 -1.43 2.00
N GLN A 107 9.29 -2.22 3.00
CA GLN A 107 8.34 -2.94 3.84
C GLN A 107 7.46 -1.99 4.65
N VAL A 108 8.04 -0.93 5.22
CA VAL A 108 7.31 0.07 5.99
C VAL A 108 6.33 0.84 5.10
N VAL A 109 6.76 1.30 3.92
CA VAL A 109 5.89 1.99 2.95
C VAL A 109 4.72 1.13 2.53
N TRP A 110 4.99 -0.14 2.21
CA TRP A 110 3.94 -1.09 1.84
C TRP A 110 2.94 -1.35 2.97
N MET A 111 3.43 -1.65 4.18
CA MET A 111 2.54 -1.94 5.30
C MET A 111 1.71 -0.72 5.73
N ALA A 112 2.29 0.48 5.68
CA ALA A 112 1.58 1.71 6.03
C ALA A 112 0.44 2.01 5.04
N THR A 113 0.72 1.97 3.74
CA THR A 113 -0.29 2.21 2.69
C THR A 113 -1.40 1.15 2.71
N ALA A 114 -1.08 -0.12 3.00
CA ALA A 114 -2.08 -1.18 3.21
C ALA A 114 -3.00 -0.94 4.42
N ARG A 115 -2.58 -0.16 5.42
CA ARG A 115 -3.41 0.21 6.57
C ARG A 115 -4.31 1.39 6.25
N LEU A 116 -3.76 2.39 5.56
CA LEU A 116 -4.52 3.52 5.06
C LEU A 116 -5.61 3.07 4.08
N GLN A 117 -5.31 2.11 3.19
CA GLN A 117 -6.30 1.53 2.28
C GLN A 117 -7.48 0.86 3.01
N LYS A 118 -7.24 0.27 4.18
CA LYS A 118 -8.31 -0.32 5.00
C LYS A 118 -9.20 0.72 5.69
N GLY A 119 -8.93 2.01 5.50
CA GLY A 119 -9.66 3.11 6.11
C GLY A 119 -9.19 3.43 7.53
N GLU A 120 -8.00 3.00 7.94
CA GLU A 120 -7.44 3.44 9.23
C GLU A 120 -7.09 4.93 9.14
N ALA A 121 -7.64 5.75 10.05
CA ALA A 121 -7.42 7.20 10.06
C ALA A 121 -5.94 7.59 10.23
N CYS A 122 -5.19 6.76 10.96
CA CYS A 122 -3.75 6.93 11.19
C CYS A 122 -3.04 5.59 11.05
N VAL A 123 -1.78 5.64 10.63
CA VAL A 123 -0.95 4.44 10.53
C VAL A 123 -0.57 3.91 11.92
N PRO A 124 -0.84 2.64 12.25
CA PRO A 124 -0.57 2.09 13.57
C PRO A 124 0.91 1.69 13.71
N TRP A 125 1.81 2.67 13.84
CA TRP A 125 3.26 2.48 13.83
C TRP A 125 3.76 1.44 14.84
N SER A 126 3.15 1.35 16.02
CA SER A 126 3.48 0.33 17.03
C SER A 126 3.18 -1.10 16.57
N LYS A 127 2.10 -1.30 15.78
CA LYS A 127 1.76 -2.60 15.19
C LYS A 127 2.70 -2.91 14.02
N ILE A 128 2.96 -1.94 13.15
CA ILE A 128 3.90 -2.07 12.04
C ILE A 128 5.29 -2.46 12.54
N ARG A 129 5.78 -1.84 13.61
CA ARG A 129 7.04 -2.22 14.26
C ARG A 129 7.11 -3.71 14.60
N ARG A 130 6.04 -4.24 15.21
CA ARG A 130 5.94 -5.65 15.59
C ARG A 130 5.93 -6.58 14.37
N TRP A 131 5.18 -6.23 13.33
CA TRP A 131 5.10 -7.02 12.09
C TRP A 131 6.39 -6.97 11.27
N ALA A 132 7.04 -5.81 11.22
CA ALA A 132 8.35 -5.62 10.59
C ALA A 132 9.50 -6.28 11.37
N LYS A 133 9.24 -6.76 12.60
CA LYS A 133 10.27 -7.21 13.55
C LYS A 133 11.39 -6.17 13.70
N SER A 134 11.05 -4.89 13.65
CA SER A 134 12.03 -3.81 13.69
C SER A 134 12.30 -3.37 15.12
N GLU A 135 13.57 -3.22 15.48
CA GLU A 135 13.98 -2.65 16.77
C GLU A 135 13.72 -1.14 16.85
N ARG A 136 13.49 -0.49 15.69
CA ARG A 136 13.26 0.95 15.57
C ARG A 136 12.01 1.38 16.32
N THR A 137 12.04 2.61 16.85
CA THR A 137 10.89 3.21 17.53
C THR A 137 9.76 3.50 16.53
N PRO A 138 8.50 3.57 16.95
CA PRO A 138 7.38 3.93 16.08
C PRO A 138 7.61 5.24 15.31
N ARG A 139 8.14 6.27 15.98
CA ARG A 139 8.51 7.54 15.37
C ARG A 139 9.61 7.43 14.33
N ALA A 140 10.59 6.55 14.55
CA ALA A 140 11.61 6.29 13.53
C ALA A 140 11.01 5.62 12.28
N LEU A 141 10.02 4.73 12.44
CA LEU A 141 9.32 4.13 11.29
C LEU A 141 8.50 5.14 10.51
N GLU A 142 7.82 6.07 11.20
CA GLU A 142 7.12 7.19 10.56
C GLU A 142 8.07 8.07 9.75
N HIS A 143 9.24 8.43 10.31
CA HIS A 143 10.25 9.19 9.56
C HIS A 143 10.76 8.42 8.34
N ARG A 144 10.94 7.10 8.47
CA ARG A 144 11.35 6.22 7.36
C ARG A 144 10.28 6.14 6.28
N TYR A 145 9.02 6.06 6.67
CA TYR A 145 7.88 6.09 5.75
C TYR A 145 7.87 7.36 4.90
N LEU A 146 7.88 8.53 5.54
CA LEU A 146 7.86 9.82 4.84
C LEU A 146 9.11 10.05 4.00
N ARG A 147 10.28 9.58 4.47
CA ARG A 147 11.51 9.56 3.67
C ARG A 147 11.37 8.66 2.45
N GLY A 148 10.79 7.47 2.59
CA GLY A 148 10.55 6.53 1.49
C GLY A 148 9.67 7.15 0.40
N LEU A 149 8.53 7.73 0.77
CA LEU A 149 7.67 8.45 -0.18
C LEU A 149 8.41 9.59 -0.88
N ALA A 150 9.20 10.36 -0.13
CA ALA A 150 9.99 11.46 -0.70
C ALA A 150 11.09 10.99 -1.65
N LEU A 151 11.72 9.83 -1.38
CA LEU A 151 12.71 9.22 -2.26
C LEU A 151 12.06 8.76 -3.56
N ILE A 152 10.92 8.06 -3.48
CA ILE A 152 10.14 7.66 -4.66
C ILE A 152 9.79 8.90 -5.49
N LEU A 153 9.23 9.93 -4.85
CA LEU A 153 8.88 11.19 -5.51
C LEU A 153 10.08 11.81 -6.24
N CYS A 154 11.23 11.92 -5.56
CA CYS A 154 12.43 12.48 -6.17
C CYS A 154 12.90 11.65 -7.37
N GLN A 155 12.93 10.32 -7.24
CA GLN A 155 13.40 9.43 -8.31
C GLN A 155 12.48 9.50 -9.54
N LEU A 156 11.15 9.48 -9.33
CA LEU A 156 10.17 9.59 -10.42
C LEU A 156 10.27 10.92 -11.19
N ASN A 157 10.73 11.99 -10.54
CA ASN A 157 10.86 13.32 -11.12
C ASN A 157 12.31 13.70 -11.52
N GLY A 158 13.28 12.79 -11.36
CA GLY A 158 14.70 13.07 -11.63
C GLY A 158 15.32 14.13 -10.71
N TRP A 159 14.77 14.31 -9.50
CA TRP A 159 15.28 15.26 -8.51
C TRP A 159 16.41 14.65 -7.67
N PRO A 160 17.34 15.47 -7.16
CA PRO A 160 18.43 14.95 -6.36
C PRO A 160 17.94 14.39 -5.02
N VAL A 161 18.55 13.30 -4.58
CA VAL A 161 18.16 12.53 -3.37
C VAL A 161 18.23 13.36 -2.09
N ASN A 162 19.14 14.34 -2.00
CA ASN A 162 19.24 15.25 -0.85
C ASN A 162 17.94 16.07 -0.62
N ARG A 163 17.17 16.34 -1.69
CA ARG A 163 15.87 17.02 -1.61
C ARG A 163 14.83 16.18 -0.88
N ALA A 164 14.91 14.85 -0.92
CA ALA A 164 13.96 13.96 -0.27
C ALA A 164 13.89 14.19 1.25
N ARG A 165 15.04 14.47 1.89
CA ARG A 165 15.09 14.77 3.33
C ARG A 165 14.32 16.05 3.67
N ALA A 166 14.47 17.10 2.87
CA ALA A 166 13.76 18.36 3.08
C ALA A 166 12.24 18.21 2.88
N ILE A 167 11.84 17.43 1.87
CA ILE A 167 10.43 17.11 1.60
C ILE A 167 9.84 16.31 2.78
N ALA A 168 10.53 15.27 3.24
CA ALA A 168 10.07 14.43 4.34
C ALA A 168 9.90 15.22 5.65
N LEU A 169 10.83 16.13 5.97
CA LEU A 169 10.73 16.99 7.16
C LEU A 169 9.49 17.90 7.12
N LYS A 170 9.21 18.53 5.98
CA LYS A 170 7.98 19.32 5.79
C LYS A 170 6.72 18.47 5.94
N GLY A 171 6.76 17.21 5.50
CA GLY A 171 5.66 16.25 5.69
C GLY A 171 5.42 15.92 7.16
N ILE A 172 6.49 15.73 7.95
CA ILE A 172 6.41 15.48 9.39
C ILE A 172 5.77 16.66 10.13
N ASP A 173 6.14 17.89 9.76
CA ASP A 173 5.61 19.08 10.43
C ASP A 173 4.10 19.23 10.16
N ARG A 174 3.64 19.01 8.92
CA ARG A 174 2.21 19.03 8.59
C ARG A 174 1.37 17.96 9.29
N ALA A 175 1.94 16.80 9.60
CA ALA A 175 1.22 15.73 10.29
C ALA A 175 1.01 16.03 11.79
N ARG A 176 1.63 17.09 12.32
CA ARG A 176 1.52 17.51 13.72
C ARG A 176 0.56 18.68 13.94
N ASP A 177 0.21 19.39 12.87
CA ASP A 177 -0.75 20.51 12.87
C ASP A 177 -2.18 19.97 12.72
#